data_AF-A0A7X8QCR9-F1
#
_entry.id   AF-A0A7X8QCR9-F1
#
_cell.length_a   1.000
_cell.length_b   1.000
_cell.length_c   1.000
_cell.angle_alpha   90.00
_cell.angle_beta   90.00
_cell.angle_gamma   90.00
#
_symmetry.space_group_name_H-M   'P 1'
#
loop_
_entity.id
_entity.type
_entity.pdbx_description
1 polymer ?
#
loop_
_entity_poly.entity_id
_entity_poly.type
_entity_poly.pdbx_seq_one_letter_code
_entity_poly.pdbx_strand_id
1 'polypeptide(L)'
;MKLKIVARFLAVIVFLISACMIMPLVWAVREGGNEIRAFAYSIALGSLFSITLLLFSYKAQARDMGTREAFAAVALAWIFASFQGCLPYYLGGYVSDFTEAYFEAMSG
;
A
#
# COMPACT_ATOMS: atom_id res chain seq x y z
N MET A 1 -8.84 -20.91 7.93
CA MET A 1 -7.83 -19.90 7.56
C MET A 1 -7.83 -18.81 8.60
N LYS A 2 -6.69 -18.45 9.18
CA LYS A 2 -6.57 -17.40 10.19
C LYS A 2 -6.47 -16.01 9.53
N LEU A 3 -7.58 -15.49 8.99
CA LEU A 3 -7.60 -14.25 8.20
C LEU A 3 -6.99 -13.04 8.92
N LYS A 4 -7.10 -12.98 10.25
CA LYS A 4 -6.52 -11.88 11.04
C LYS A 4 -5.00 -11.80 10.92
N ILE A 5 -4.30 -12.92 10.73
CA ILE A 5 -2.82 -12.90 10.57
C ILE A 5 -2.42 -12.39 9.20
N VAL A 6 -3.17 -12.78 8.18
CA VAL A 6 -2.99 -12.31 6.81
C VAL A 6 -3.24 -10.81 6.76
N ALA A 7 -4.34 -10.34 7.37
CA ALA A 7 -4.64 -8.92 7.50
C ALA A 7 -3.51 -8.15 8.22
N ARG A 8 -2.91 -8.70 9.27
CA ARG A 8 -1.76 -8.08 9.96
C ARG A 8 -0.56 -7.91 9.03
N PHE A 9 -0.24 -8.94 8.26
CA PHE A 9 0.85 -8.90 7.30
C PHE A 9 0.60 -7.84 6.22
N LEU A 10 -0.59 -7.82 5.63
CA LEU A 10 -0.99 -6.83 4.63
C LEU A 10 -0.93 -5.41 5.18
N ALA A 11 -1.36 -5.21 6.42
CA ALA A 11 -1.32 -3.91 7.06
C ALA A 11 0.12 -3.37 7.13
N VAL A 12 1.06 -4.22 7.54
CA VAL A 12 2.48 -3.85 7.60
C VAL A 12 3.04 -3.53 6.22
N ILE A 13 2.75 -4.34 5.20
CA ILE A 13 3.22 -4.08 3.83
C ILE A 13 2.68 -2.75 3.29
N VAL A 14 1.37 -2.51 3.36
CA VAL A 14 0.78 -1.26 2.88
C VAL A 14 1.32 -0.05 3.65
N PHE A 15 1.53 -0.19 4.97
CA PHE A 15 2.15 0.87 5.77
C PHE A 15 3.55 1.20 5.29
N LEU A 16 4.40 0.17 5.07
CA LEU A 16 5.76 0.37 4.62
C LEU A 16 5.81 1.06 3.25
N ILE A 17 4.94 0.66 2.31
CA ILE A 17 4.85 1.31 1.00
C ILE A 17 4.41 2.77 1.14
N SER A 18 3.41 3.03 1.98
CA SER A 18 2.94 4.40 2.27
C SER A 18 4.05 5.24 2.92
N ALA A 19 4.85 4.64 3.80
CA ALA A 19 5.99 5.32 4.42
C ALA A 19 7.11 5.60 3.41
N CYS A 20 7.39 4.67 2.49
CA CYS A 20 8.36 4.88 1.41
C CYS A 20 7.98 6.05 0.50
N MET A 21 6.68 6.28 0.27
CA MET A 21 6.17 7.44 -0.49
C MET A 21 6.46 8.80 0.16
N ILE A 22 6.87 8.84 1.44
CA ILE A 22 7.28 10.09 2.09
C ILE A 22 8.56 10.64 1.44
N MET A 23 9.46 9.78 0.96
CA MET A 23 10.69 10.21 0.28
C MET A 23 10.40 11.05 -0.99
N PRO A 24 9.62 10.57 -1.98
CA PRO A 24 9.24 11.38 -3.12
C PRO A 24 8.35 12.57 -2.76
N LEU A 25 7.51 12.48 -1.71
CA LEU A 25 6.76 13.64 -1.21
C LEU A 25 7.68 14.78 -0.75
N VAL A 26 8.74 14.46 0.02
CA VAL A 26 9.72 15.47 0.46
C VAL A 26 10.38 16.12 -0.74
N TRP A 27 10.69 15.36 -1.78
CA TRP A 27 11.22 15.90 -3.02
C TRP A 27 10.21 16.83 -3.72
N ALA A 28 8.97 16.38 -3.89
CA ALA A 28 7.90 17.16 -4.50
C ALA A 28 7.64 18.50 -3.79
N VAL A 29 7.73 18.52 -2.45
CA VAL A 29 7.60 19.76 -1.66
C VAL A 29 8.74 20.74 -1.92
N ARG A 30 9.97 20.25 -2.12
CA ARG A 30 11.11 21.13 -2.46
C ARG A 30 10.96 21.76 -3.84
N GLU A 31 10.37 21.03 -4.77
CA GLU A 31 10.19 21.47 -6.16
C GLU A 31 8.91 22.29 -6.37
N GLY A 32 7.96 22.22 -5.43
CA GLY A 32 6.72 22.99 -5.47
C GLY A 32 5.69 22.47 -6.50
N GLY A 33 5.84 21.21 -6.92
CA GLY A 33 5.02 20.61 -7.98
C GLY A 33 3.61 20.20 -7.55
N ASN A 34 2.75 19.92 -8.54
CA ASN A 34 1.40 19.39 -8.30
C ASN A 34 1.38 17.96 -7.73
N GLU A 35 2.48 17.22 -7.89
CA GLU A 35 2.77 15.89 -7.32
C GLU A 35 2.47 15.79 -5.82
N ILE A 36 2.60 16.91 -5.09
CA ILE A 36 2.44 16.96 -3.63
C ILE A 36 1.07 16.41 -3.21
N ARG A 37 0.00 16.79 -3.93
CA ARG A 37 -1.37 16.33 -3.59
C ARG A 37 -1.52 14.84 -3.86
N ALA A 38 -0.97 14.36 -4.97
CA ALA A 38 -1.03 12.95 -5.35
C ALA A 38 -0.36 12.06 -4.30
N PHE A 39 0.86 12.39 -3.89
CA PHE A 39 1.55 11.66 -2.83
C PHE A 39 0.86 11.81 -1.47
N ALA A 40 0.43 13.01 -1.10
CA ALA A 40 -0.23 13.24 0.19
C ALA A 40 -1.53 12.43 0.33
N TYR A 41 -2.38 12.41 -0.69
CA TYR A 41 -3.60 11.60 -0.69
C TYR A 41 -3.28 10.10 -0.70
N SER A 42 -2.30 9.66 -1.49
CA SER A 42 -1.88 8.26 -1.55
C SER A 42 -1.40 7.76 -0.18
N ILE A 43 -0.54 8.54 0.50
CA ILE A 43 -0.04 8.23 1.83
C ILE A 43 -1.17 8.20 2.85
N ALA A 44 -2.08 9.17 2.81
CA ALA A 44 -3.20 9.25 3.74
C ALA A 44 -4.14 8.03 3.60
N LEU A 45 -4.51 7.67 2.36
CA LEU A 45 -5.36 6.52 2.08
C LEU A 45 -4.70 5.20 2.49
N GLY A 46 -3.44 5.01 2.11
CA GLY A 46 -2.68 3.80 2.45
C GLY A 46 -2.46 3.64 3.95
N SER A 47 -2.14 4.73 4.65
CA SER A 47 -1.97 4.75 6.10
C SER A 47 -3.29 4.46 6.82
N LEU A 48 -4.40 5.08 6.39
CA LEU A 48 -5.72 4.83 6.96
C LEU A 48 -6.16 3.37 6.77
N PHE A 49 -5.95 2.83 5.56
CA PHE A 49 -6.26 1.44 5.26
C PHE A 49 -5.41 0.48 6.10
N SER A 50 -4.10 0.73 6.20
CA SER A 50 -3.20 -0.05 7.04
C SER A 50 -3.60 0.00 8.52
N ILE A 51 -3.88 1.18 9.08
CA ILE A 51 -4.31 1.32 10.48
C ILE A 51 -5.60 0.53 10.73
N THR A 52 -6.56 0.58 9.79
CA THR A 52 -7.80 -0.19 9.87
C THR A 52 -7.53 -1.70 9.93
N LEU A 53 -6.63 -2.20 9.08
CA LEU A 53 -6.22 -3.61 9.09
C LEU A 53 -5.43 -3.99 10.36
N LEU A 54 -4.56 -3.11 10.87
CA LEU A 54 -3.83 -3.31 12.13
C LEU A 54 -4.80 -3.42 13.32
N LEU A 55 -5.80 -2.56 13.39
CA LEU A 55 -6.84 -2.61 14.43
C LEU A 55 -7.65 -3.90 14.34
N PHE A 56 -8.07 -4.30 13.14
CA PHE A 56 -8.78 -5.57 12.91
C PHE A 56 -7.94 -6.80 13.31
N SER A 57 -6.62 -6.72 13.15
CA SER A 57 -5.68 -7.80 13.41
C SER A 57 -4.93 -7.72 14.74
N TYR A 58 -5.31 -6.81 15.64
CA TYR A 58 -4.58 -6.49 16.88
C TYR A 58 -4.22 -7.73 17.73
N LYS A 59 -5.12 -8.72 17.81
CA LYS A 59 -4.93 -9.97 18.59
C LYS A 59 -4.22 -11.10 17.83
N ALA A 60 -3.88 -10.92 16.55
CA ALA A 60 -3.19 -11.94 15.78
C ALA A 60 -1.68 -11.98 16.11
N GLN A 61 -1.16 -13.17 16.39
CA GLN A 61 0.27 -13.37 16.69
C GLN A 61 0.98 -14.04 15.53
N ALA A 62 2.14 -13.53 15.10
CA ALA A 62 2.88 -14.07 13.93
C ALA A 62 3.17 -15.58 14.01
N ARG A 63 3.33 -16.13 15.21
CA ARG A 63 3.56 -17.57 15.46
C ARG A 63 2.41 -18.45 14.98
N ASP A 64 1.23 -17.89 14.80
CA ASP A 64 0.05 -18.60 14.30
C ASP A 64 0.03 -18.83 12.79
N MET A 65 1.02 -18.30 12.04
CA MET A 65 1.04 -18.32 10.58
C MET A 65 1.39 -19.71 10.05
N GLY A 66 0.41 -20.38 9.44
CA GLY A 66 0.60 -21.63 8.71
C GLY A 66 0.93 -21.40 7.25
N THR A 67 1.23 -22.49 6.53
CA THR A 67 1.59 -22.45 5.10
C THR A 67 0.48 -21.84 4.23
N ARG A 68 -0.80 -22.14 4.52
CA ARG A 68 -1.95 -21.60 3.78
C ARG A 68 -2.06 -20.08 3.95
N GLU A 69 -1.89 -19.59 5.18
CA GLU A 69 -1.88 -18.17 5.49
C GLU A 69 -0.69 -17.47 4.84
N ALA A 70 0.48 -18.09 4.81
CA ALA A 70 1.67 -17.54 4.15
C ALA A 70 1.45 -17.35 2.64
N PHE A 71 0.94 -18.37 1.94
CA PHE A 71 0.62 -18.24 0.51
C PHE A 71 -0.41 -17.15 0.25
N ALA A 72 -1.48 -17.09 1.04
CA ALA A 72 -2.49 -16.04 0.92
C ALA A 72 -1.91 -14.64 1.19
N ALA A 73 -1.05 -14.51 2.20
CA ALA A 73 -0.41 -13.25 2.56
C ALA A 73 0.48 -12.72 1.45
N VAL A 74 1.31 -13.57 0.84
CA VAL A 74 2.20 -13.16 -0.27
C VAL A 74 1.39 -12.76 -1.51
N ALA A 75 0.40 -13.58 -1.91
CA ALA A 75 -0.42 -13.29 -3.08
C ALA A 75 -1.20 -11.97 -2.92
N LEU A 76 -1.84 -11.77 -1.76
CA LEU A 76 -2.56 -10.54 -1.47
C LEU A 76 -1.61 -9.34 -1.30
N ALA A 77 -0.42 -9.55 -0.74
CA ALA A 77 0.55 -8.47 -0.57
C ALA A 77 0.96 -7.86 -1.91
N TRP A 78 1.19 -8.68 -2.94
CA TRP A 78 1.45 -8.17 -4.29
C TRP A 78 0.29 -7.33 -4.83
N ILE A 79 -0.95 -7.81 -4.69
CA ILE A 79 -2.14 -7.08 -5.15
C ILE A 79 -2.27 -5.72 -4.44
N PHE A 80 -2.19 -5.71 -3.11
CA PHE A 80 -2.31 -4.48 -2.34
C PHE A 80 -1.09 -3.55 -2.47
N ALA A 81 0.10 -4.10 -2.70
CA ALA A 81 1.30 -3.33 -2.97
C ALA A 81 1.18 -2.57 -4.30
N SER A 82 0.79 -3.27 -5.37
CA SER A 82 0.57 -2.63 -6.68
C SER A 82 -0.58 -1.62 -6.62
N PHE A 83 -1.66 -1.93 -5.91
CA PHE A 83 -2.76 -0.98 -5.69
C PHE A 83 -2.29 0.29 -4.97
N GLN A 84 -1.53 0.13 -3.88
CA GLN A 84 -1.02 1.28 -3.15
C GLN A 84 -0.01 2.07 -3.99
N GLY A 85 0.87 1.37 -4.73
CA GLY A 85 1.89 1.95 -5.59
C GLY A 85 1.34 2.73 -6.79
N CYS A 86 0.17 2.37 -7.32
CA CYS A 86 -0.41 3.05 -8.47
C CYS A 86 -1.13 4.36 -8.14
N LEU A 87 -1.52 4.56 -6.87
CA LEU A 87 -2.25 5.75 -6.43
C LEU A 87 -1.60 7.08 -6.83
N PRO A 88 -0.28 7.33 -6.66
CA PRO A 88 0.32 8.58 -7.08
C PRO A 88 0.25 8.80 -8.59
N TYR A 89 0.39 7.75 -9.42
CA TYR A 89 0.27 7.86 -10.88
C TYR A 89 -1.13 8.29 -11.30
N TYR A 90 -2.14 7.62 -10.73
CA TYR A 90 -3.53 7.84 -11.08
C TYR A 90 -4.06 9.17 -10.50
N LEU A 91 -3.83 9.45 -9.22
CA LEU A 91 -4.29 10.67 -8.55
C LEU A 91 -3.53 11.92 -9.03
N GLY A 92 -2.29 11.75 -9.49
CA GLY A 92 -1.50 12.81 -10.10
C GLY A 92 -1.91 13.14 -11.53
N GLY A 93 -2.73 12.30 -12.18
CA GLY A 93 -3.12 12.47 -13.58
C GLY A 93 -1.99 12.21 -14.57
N TYR A 94 -0.91 11.54 -14.14
CA TYR A 94 0.19 11.12 -15.02
C TYR A 94 -0.22 9.96 -15.92
N VAL A 95 -1.10 9.10 -15.40
CA VAL A 95 -1.71 8.00 -16.13
C VAL A 95 -3.22 8.08 -15.94
N SER A 96 -3.94 8.36 -17.02
CA SER A 96 -5.40 8.57 -17.00
C SER A 96 -6.17 7.28 -16.81
N ASP A 97 -5.65 6.16 -17.30
CA ASP A 97 -6.27 4.85 -17.19
C ASP A 97 -5.80 4.13 -15.92
N PHE A 98 -6.75 3.68 -15.10
CA PHE A 98 -6.43 2.98 -13.85
C PHE A 98 -5.70 1.65 -14.10
N THR A 99 -6.06 0.92 -15.16
CA THR A 99 -5.46 -0.38 -15.45
C THR A 99 -4.02 -0.25 -15.89
N GLU A 100 -3.69 0.78 -16.67
CA GLU A 100 -2.30 1.12 -17.01
C GLU A 100 -1.51 1.55 -15.78
N ALA A 101 -2.06 2.42 -14.93
CA ALA A 101 -1.40 2.86 -13.70
C ALA A 101 -1.10 1.68 -12.76
N TYR A 102 -2.05 0.75 -12.65
CA TYR A 102 -1.89 -0.47 -11.86
C TYR A 102 -0.84 -1.41 -12.47
N PHE A 103 -0.83 -1.55 -13.79
CA PHE A 103 0.16 -2.38 -14.49
C PHE A 103 1.57 -1.84 -14.32
N GLU A 104 1.79 -0.53 -14.47
CA GLU A 104 3.09 0.12 -14.25
C GLU A 104 3.58 -0.04 -12.81
N ALA A 105 2.69 0.07 -11.83
CA ALA A 105 3.03 -0.18 -10.43
C ALA A 105 3.29 -1.67 -10.12
N MET A 106 2.84 -2.59 -10.98
CA MET A 106 3.04 -4.03 -10.82
C MET A 106 4.27 -4.55 -11.55
N SER A 107 4.68 -3.89 -12.65
CA SER A 107 5.82 -4.27 -13.47
C SER A 107 7.16 -3.76 -12.93
N GLY A 108 7.15 -2.65 -12.18
CA GLY A 108 8.31 -2.06 -11.49
C GLY A 108 8.68 -2.77 -10.20
#